data_AF-A0AAD8UMH0-F1
#
_entry.id   AF-A0AAD8UMH0-F1
#
_cell.length_a   1.000
_cell.length_b   1.000
_cell.length_c   1.000
_cell.angle_alpha   90.00
_cell.angle_beta   90.00
_cell.angle_gamma   90.00
#
_symmetry.space_group_name_H-M   'P 1'
#
loop_
_entity.id
_entity.type
_entity.pdbx_description
1 polymer ?
#
loop_
_entity_poly.entity_id
_entity_poly.type
_entity_poly.pdbx_seq_one_letter_code
_entity_poly.pdbx_strand_id
1 'polypeptide(L)'
;MADEAAPTSKKGAKKAEAKAKKEAMKAARAAELAQQAAAVTLEDDPAQDNYGTKPVFSKDAEEVEIRELNDSHNGKTVIVRAWLQNSRVQSAKMGF
;
A
#
# COMPACT_ATOMS: atom_id res chain seq x y z
N MET A 1 43.24 21.81 33.81
CA MET A 1 42.11 20.88 33.98
C MET A 1 40.82 21.66 33.79
N ALA A 2 39.83 21.04 33.17
CA ALA A 2 38.73 21.63 32.42
C ALA A 2 37.86 22.66 33.17
N ASP A 3 37.60 23.77 32.47
CA ASP A 3 36.49 24.69 32.66
C ASP A 3 35.53 24.45 31.48
N GLU A 4 34.25 24.11 31.71
CA GLU A 4 33.15 24.54 30.85
C GLU A 4 31.78 24.28 31.51
N ALA A 5 31.04 25.36 31.70
CA ALA A 5 29.65 25.39 32.12
C ALA A 5 28.70 25.07 30.96
N ALA A 6 27.71 24.19 31.16
CA ALA A 6 26.29 24.38 30.75
C ALA A 6 25.45 23.10 30.95
N PRO A 7 24.19 23.21 31.44
CA PRO A 7 23.32 22.09 31.77
C PRO A 7 22.61 21.54 30.52
N THR A 8 23.22 20.59 29.81
CA THR A 8 22.60 19.98 28.62
C THR A 8 21.71 18.79 28.97
N SER A 9 20.55 19.15 29.51
CA SER A 9 19.24 18.64 29.10
C SER A 9 19.01 17.12 29.15
N LYS A 10 18.41 16.70 30.27
CA LYS A 10 17.50 15.53 30.43
C LYS A 10 16.47 15.33 29.29
N LYS A 11 16.32 16.26 28.33
CA LYS A 11 15.46 16.13 27.14
C LYS A 11 16.13 15.38 25.98
N GLY A 12 17.47 15.28 25.92
CA GLY A 12 18.18 14.58 24.85
C GLY A 12 17.97 13.05 24.87
N ALA A 13 18.11 12.44 26.04
CA ALA A 13 17.89 11.01 26.24
C ALA A 13 16.43 10.60 25.93
N LYS A 14 15.44 11.38 26.41
CA LYS A 14 14.02 11.15 26.12
C LYS A 14 13.67 11.23 24.63
N LYS A 15 14.42 12.01 23.83
CA LYS A 15 14.16 12.18 22.40
C LYS A 15 14.71 11.02 21.56
N ALA A 16 15.79 10.38 21.99
CA ALA A 16 16.35 9.19 21.35
C ALA A 16 15.47 7.95 21.58
N GLU A 17 14.98 7.75 22.80
CA GLU A 17 14.07 6.64 23.13
C GLU A 17 12.70 6.79 22.44
N ALA A 18 12.19 8.02 22.30
CA ALA A 18 10.96 8.30 21.58
C ALA A 18 11.08 8.03 20.07
N LYS A 19 12.27 8.18 19.48
CA LYS A 19 12.52 7.88 18.06
C LYS A 19 12.62 6.37 17.83
N ALA A 20 13.32 5.65 18.71
CA ALA A 20 13.45 4.18 18.65
C ALA A 20 12.11 3.45 18.83
N LYS A 21 11.24 3.93 19.74
CA LYS A 21 9.89 3.37 19.92
C LYS A 21 8.99 3.61 18.70
N LYS A 22 9.18 4.73 17.99
CA LYS A 22 8.39 5.08 16.81
C LYS A 22 8.80 4.25 15.58
N GLU A 23 10.06 3.90 15.44
CA GLU A 23 10.54 2.98 14.39
C GLU A 23 10.14 1.53 14.67
N ALA A 24 10.18 1.08 15.93
CA ALA A 24 9.70 -0.24 16.33
C ALA A 24 8.19 -0.43 16.10
N MET A 25 7.37 0.59 16.41
CA MET A 25 5.93 0.54 16.12
C MET A 25 5.62 0.62 14.62
N LYS A 26 6.43 1.31 13.82
CA LYS A 26 6.24 1.36 12.36
C LYS A 26 6.59 0.02 11.70
N ALA A 27 7.64 -0.65 12.18
CA ALA A 27 7.98 -2.00 11.75
C ALA A 27 6.93 -3.03 12.16
N ALA A 28 6.39 -2.93 13.39
CA ALA A 28 5.30 -3.79 13.86
C ALA A 28 4.01 -3.56 13.04
N ARG A 29 3.65 -2.31 12.73
CA ARG A 29 2.48 -1.99 11.91
C ARG A 29 2.64 -2.44 10.45
N ALA A 30 3.86 -2.38 9.89
CA ALA A 30 4.14 -2.92 8.56
C ALA A 30 4.08 -4.45 8.52
N ALA A 31 4.56 -5.12 9.58
CA ALA A 31 4.46 -6.57 9.73
C ALA A 31 3.00 -7.01 9.95
N GLU A 32 2.21 -6.26 10.73
CA GLU A 32 0.80 -6.55 10.95
C GLU A 32 -0.04 -6.31 9.68
N LEU A 33 0.28 -5.27 8.89
CA LEU A 33 -0.35 -5.04 7.60
C LEU A 33 0.01 -6.16 6.58
N ALA A 34 1.27 -6.62 6.59
CA ALA A 34 1.70 -7.75 5.76
C ALA A 34 1.07 -9.08 6.24
N GLN A 35 0.90 -9.28 7.54
CA GLN A 35 0.22 -10.43 8.12
C GLN A 35 -1.28 -10.41 7.86
N GLN A 36 -1.94 -9.26 7.93
CA GLN A 36 -3.36 -9.13 7.54
C GLN A 36 -3.55 -9.34 6.03
N ALA A 37 -2.60 -8.90 5.19
CA ALA A 37 -2.61 -9.21 3.77
C ALA A 37 -2.34 -10.71 3.48
N ALA A 38 -1.57 -11.39 4.33
CA ALA A 38 -1.27 -12.82 4.20
C ALA A 38 -2.31 -13.75 4.88
N ALA A 39 -3.07 -13.24 5.87
CA ALA A 39 -4.08 -13.98 6.62
C ALA A 39 -5.45 -14.02 5.93
N VAL A 40 -5.61 -13.30 4.81
CA VAL A 40 -6.68 -13.59 3.85
C VAL A 40 -6.17 -14.71 2.94
N THR A 41 -5.87 -15.86 3.52
CA THR A 41 -5.75 -17.11 2.79
C THR A 41 -7.16 -17.54 2.39
N LEU A 42 -7.62 -16.97 1.28
CA LEU A 42 -8.69 -17.59 0.51
C LEU A 42 -8.08 -18.83 -0.13
N GLU A 43 -8.00 -19.94 0.64
CA GLU A 43 -7.39 -21.21 0.18
C GLU A 43 -8.07 -21.78 -1.08
N ASP A 44 -9.17 -21.17 -1.53
CA ASP A 44 -9.89 -21.50 -2.75
C ASP A 44 -10.49 -20.21 -3.38
N ASP A 45 -9.66 -19.21 -3.69
CA ASP A 45 -10.09 -18.07 -4.51
C ASP A 45 -9.93 -18.40 -6.00
N PRO A 46 -11.03 -18.62 -6.74
CA PRO A 46 -10.96 -18.91 -8.18
C PRO A 46 -10.41 -17.74 -9.01
N ALA A 47 -10.30 -16.53 -8.43
CA ALA A 47 -9.80 -15.34 -9.10
C ALA A 47 -8.39 -14.93 -8.64
N GLN A 48 -7.66 -15.78 -7.90
CA GLN A 48 -6.33 -15.47 -7.38
C GLN A 48 -5.35 -14.99 -8.47
N ASP A 49 -5.43 -15.57 -9.66
CA ASP A 49 -4.55 -15.21 -10.79
C ASP A 49 -4.84 -13.82 -11.39
N ASN A 50 -5.97 -13.20 -11.05
CA ASN A 50 -6.42 -11.92 -11.61
C ASN A 50 -5.90 -10.69 -10.84
N TYR A 51 -5.31 -10.87 -9.64
CA TYR A 51 -4.84 -9.75 -8.80
C TYR A 51 -3.45 -10.01 -8.20
N GLY A 52 -2.88 -8.96 -7.59
CA GLY A 52 -1.58 -9.02 -6.93
C GLY A 52 -0.49 -8.22 -7.65
N THR A 53 0.76 -8.41 -7.22
CA THR A 53 1.91 -7.58 -7.63
C THR A 53 2.29 -7.75 -9.12
N LYS A 54 1.91 -8.87 -9.74
CA LYS A 54 2.15 -9.14 -11.16
C LYS A 54 0.85 -9.67 -11.80
N PRO A 55 -0.07 -8.79 -12.20
CA PRO A 55 -1.29 -9.23 -12.85
C PRO A 55 -0.97 -9.87 -14.20
N VAL A 56 -1.64 -10.97 -14.51
CA VAL A 56 -1.61 -11.61 -15.84
C VAL A 56 -2.79 -11.09 -16.63
N PHE A 57 -2.53 -10.43 -17.76
CA PHE A 57 -3.58 -9.90 -18.62
C PHE A 57 -3.86 -10.83 -19.81
N SER A 58 -5.08 -10.79 -20.34
CA SER A 58 -5.45 -11.48 -21.57
C SER A 58 -4.67 -10.93 -22.77
N LYS A 59 -4.37 -11.78 -23.75
CA LYS A 59 -3.61 -11.39 -24.95
C LYS A 59 -4.34 -10.36 -25.82
N ASP A 60 -5.66 -10.32 -25.73
CA ASP A 60 -6.54 -9.43 -26.50
C ASP A 60 -6.74 -8.07 -25.83
N ALA A 61 -6.11 -7.82 -24.67
CA ALA A 61 -6.30 -6.60 -23.92
C ALA A 61 -5.35 -5.49 -24.40
N GLU A 62 -5.91 -4.33 -24.71
CA GLU A 62 -5.17 -3.16 -25.20
C GLU A 62 -4.78 -2.26 -24.03
N GLU A 63 -3.50 -1.84 -23.96
CA GLU A 63 -3.06 -0.87 -22.96
C GLU A 63 -3.47 0.54 -23.40
N VAL A 64 -4.30 1.20 -22.58
CA VAL A 64 -4.89 2.51 -22.89
C VAL A 64 -4.70 3.46 -21.71
N GLU A 65 -4.35 4.72 -22.00
CA GLU A 65 -4.31 5.77 -20.99
C GLU A 65 -5.73 6.25 -20.64
N ILE A 66 -5.99 6.57 -19.37
CA ILE A 66 -7.30 7.10 -18.91
C ILE A 66 -7.80 8.27 -19.78
N ARG A 67 -6.88 9.10 -20.27
CA ARG A 67 -7.21 10.29 -21.08
C ARG A 67 -7.75 9.96 -22.46
N GLU A 68 -7.40 8.79 -22.99
CA GLU A 68 -7.77 8.33 -24.33
C GLU A 68 -9.01 7.43 -24.30
N LEU A 69 -9.46 7.04 -23.10
CA LEU A 69 -10.65 6.22 -22.90
C LEU A 69 -11.90 7.00 -23.36
N ASN A 70 -12.48 6.53 -24.47
CA ASN A 70 -13.66 7.12 -25.11
C ASN A 70 -14.60 6.01 -25.62
N ASP A 71 -15.73 6.39 -26.23
CA ASP A 71 -16.78 5.48 -26.70
C ASP A 71 -16.28 4.39 -27.67
N SER A 72 -15.13 4.57 -28.32
CA SER A 72 -14.51 3.56 -29.21
C SER A 72 -13.99 2.31 -28.49
N HIS A 73 -13.92 2.36 -27.15
CA HIS A 73 -13.49 1.25 -26.30
C HIS A 73 -14.67 0.52 -25.64
N ASN A 74 -15.91 0.91 -25.95
CA ASN A 74 -17.10 0.23 -25.47
C ASN A 74 -17.12 -1.24 -25.93
N GLY A 75 -17.22 -2.16 -24.97
CA GLY A 75 -17.22 -3.60 -25.22
C GLY A 75 -15.85 -4.23 -25.47
N LYS A 76 -14.75 -3.47 -25.37
CA LYS A 76 -13.38 -3.99 -25.48
C LYS A 76 -12.75 -4.20 -24.11
N THR A 77 -11.84 -5.17 -24.02
CA THR A 77 -11.00 -5.37 -22.84
C THR A 77 -9.80 -4.45 -22.94
N VAL A 78 -9.62 -3.60 -21.93
CA VAL A 78 -8.51 -2.64 -21.87
C VAL A 78 -7.75 -2.78 -20.55
N ILE A 79 -6.46 -2.49 -20.59
CA ILE A 79 -5.58 -2.40 -19.43
C ILE A 79 -5.27 -0.94 -19.21
N VAL A 80 -5.49 -0.46 -17.99
CA VAL A 80 -5.25 0.93 -17.63
C VAL A 80 -4.27 0.97 -16.46
N ARG A 81 -3.16 1.69 -16.63
CA ARG A 81 -2.22 1.96 -15.56
C ARG A 81 -2.45 3.36 -15.00
N ALA A 82 -2.87 3.44 -13.74
CA ALA A 82 -3.20 4.70 -13.10
C ALA A 82 -2.97 4.69 -11.60
N TRP A 83 -3.03 5.88 -11.00
CA TRP A 83 -2.99 6.06 -9.56
C TRP A 83 -4.38 5.94 -8.96
N LEU A 84 -4.52 5.05 -7.97
CA LEU A 84 -5.73 4.95 -7.17
C LEU A 84 -5.81 6.15 -6.21
N GLN A 85 -6.72 7.08 -6.47
CA GLN A 85 -6.86 8.30 -5.67
C GLN A 85 -7.71 8.08 -4.41
N ASN A 86 -8.80 7.34 -4.54
CA ASN A 86 -9.71 7.00 -3.46
C ASN A 86 -10.26 5.60 -3.72
N SER A 87 -10.49 4.84 -2.65
CA SER A 87 -11.22 3.58 -2.74
C SER A 87 -12.37 3.59 -1.73
N ARG A 88 -13.55 3.15 -2.17
CA ARG A 88 -14.75 3.02 -1.36
C ARG A 88 -15.34 1.65 -1.55
N VAL A 89 -15.24 0.83 -0.52
CA VAL A 89 -15.86 -0.51 -0.50
C VAL A 89 -17.27 -0.38 0.07
N GLN A 90 -18.28 -0.68 -0.75
CA GLN A 90 -19.68 -0.68 -0.30
C GLN A 90 -20.07 -2.01 0.35
N SER A 91 -19.53 -3.12 -0.17
CA SER A 91 -19.67 -4.48 0.40
C SER A 91 -18.57 -5.39 -0.12
N ALA A 92 -18.49 -6.63 0.38
CA ALA A 92 -17.59 -7.64 -0.17
C ALA A 92 -17.83 -7.95 -1.68
N LYS A 93 -18.95 -7.49 -2.26
CA LYS A 93 -19.28 -7.68 -3.68
C LYS A 93 -18.98 -6.46 -4.55
N MET A 94 -18.82 -5.27 -3.97
CA MET A 94 -18.64 -4.02 -4.73
C MET A 94 -17.63 -3.10 -4.05
N GLY A 95 -16.56 -2.80 -4.79
CA GLY A 95 -15.58 -1.76 -4.47
C GLY A 95 -15.46 -0.77 -5.61
N PHE A 96 -15.35 0.52 -5.25
CA PHE A 96 -15.12 1.64 -6.15
C PHE A 96 -13.73 2.23 -5.91
#